data_AF-A0A4Q3CNV4-F1
#
_entry.id   AF-A0A4Q3CNV4-F1
#
_cell.length_a   1.000
_cell.length_b   1.000
_cell.length_c   1.000
_cell.angle_alpha   90.00
_cell.angle_beta   90.00
_cell.angle_gamma   90.00
#
_symmetry.space_group_name_H-M   'P 1'
#
loop_
_entity.id
_entity.type
_entity.pdbx_description
1 polymer ?
#
loop_
_entity_poly.entity_id
_entity_poly.type
_entity_poly.pdbx_seq_one_letter_code
_entity_poly.pdbx_strand_id
1 'polypeptide(L)'
;MKILTGNDLASGDVTWWTGAGWSRHVEDAVDVGDQGEAIAHAEEGARRVNAPYVIDATLTPEGPRPAHIKDRVRALGPTVRPDLTLKPADPNAGSWVI
;
A
#
# COMPACT_ATOMS: atom_id res chain seq x y z
N MET A 1 9.46 5.18 -8.97
CA MET A 1 9.26 3.73 -8.93
C MET A 1 7.78 3.44 -9.06
N LYS A 2 7.42 2.24 -9.52
CA LYS A 2 6.03 1.79 -9.55
C LYS A 2 5.83 0.78 -8.44
N ILE A 3 4.79 0.90 -7.63
CA ILE A 3 4.47 -0.07 -6.58
C ILE A 3 3.06 -0.60 -6.77
N LEU A 4 2.82 -1.83 -6.31
CA LEU A 4 1.54 -2.50 -6.43
C LEU A 4 0.82 -2.53 -5.08
N THR A 5 -0.43 -2.08 -5.07
CA THR A 5 -1.29 -2.08 -3.89
C THR A 5 -2.63 -2.73 -4.19
N GLY A 6 -3.29 -3.23 -3.15
CA GLY A 6 -4.66 -3.75 -3.21
C GLY A 6 -5.23 -3.89 -1.82
N ASN A 7 -6.29 -4.69 -1.68
CA ASN A 7 -6.88 -4.99 -0.38
C ASN A 7 -6.74 -6.48 -0.05
N ASP A 8 -6.36 -6.79 1.19
CA ASP A 8 -6.48 -8.15 1.71
C ASP A 8 -7.96 -8.57 1.74
N LEU A 9 -8.24 -9.79 1.27
CA LEU A 9 -9.62 -10.25 1.11
C LEU A 9 -10.30 -10.53 2.45
N ALA A 10 -9.55 -10.96 3.47
CA ALA A 10 -10.11 -11.38 4.75
C ALA A 10 -10.31 -10.20 5.71
N SER A 11 -9.32 -9.32 5.82
CA SER A 11 -9.39 -8.16 6.72
C SER A 11 -9.89 -6.89 6.05
N GLY A 12 -9.76 -6.77 4.73
CA GLY A 12 -9.98 -5.51 4.01
C GLY A 12 -8.83 -4.51 4.15
N ASP A 13 -7.73 -4.87 4.82
CA ASP A 13 -6.56 -4.00 5.00
C ASP A 13 -5.97 -3.61 3.64
N VAL A 14 -5.46 -2.38 3.54
CA VAL A 14 -4.66 -1.98 2.38
C VAL A 14 -3.32 -2.68 2.46
N THR A 15 -2.93 -3.37 1.38
CA THR A 15 -1.68 -4.12 1.31
C THR A 15 -0.80 -3.70 0.14
N TRP A 16 0.48 -4.06 0.23
CA TRP A 16 1.56 -3.65 -0.65
C TRP A 16 2.42 -4.84 -1.05
N TRP A 17 2.75 -4.97 -2.33
CA TRP A 17 3.53 -6.09 -2.85
C TRP A 17 5.01 -5.97 -2.45
N THR A 18 5.54 -7.03 -1.84
CA THR A 18 6.92 -7.10 -1.33
C THR A 18 7.91 -7.76 -2.29
N GLY A 19 7.45 -8.22 -3.45
CA GLY A 19 8.23 -9.06 -4.37
C GLY A 19 7.95 -10.56 -4.24
N ALA A 20 7.40 -11.00 -3.10
CA ALA A 20 7.05 -12.39 -2.85
C ALA A 20 5.70 -12.59 -2.14
N GLY A 21 5.09 -11.52 -1.64
CA GLY A 21 3.81 -11.54 -0.93
C GLY A 21 3.28 -10.14 -0.66
N TRP A 22 2.40 -10.03 0.33
CA TRP A 22 1.68 -8.81 0.64
C TRP A 22 1.94 -8.37 2.08
N SER A 23 2.37 -7.12 2.27
CA SER A 23 2.52 -6.48 3.58
C SER A 23 1.45 -5.42 3.78
N ARG A 24 1.11 -5.11 5.03
CA ARG A 24 0.28 -3.95 5.38
C ARG A 24 1.07 -2.64 5.38
N HIS A 25 2.40 -2.74 5.39
CA HIS A 25 3.31 -1.62 5.51
C HIS A 25 3.79 -1.19 4.13
N VAL A 26 3.63 0.09 3.81
CA VAL A 26 4.05 0.64 2.50
C VAL A 26 5.58 0.63 2.37
N GLU A 27 6.29 0.75 3.48
CA GLU A 27 7.75 0.70 3.55
C GLU A 27 8.35 -0.62 3.02
N ASP A 28 7.58 -1.71 3.02
CA ASP A 28 7.99 -3.02 2.49
C ASP A 28 7.78 -3.16 0.97
N ALA A 29 7.16 -2.17 0.33
CA ALA A 29 6.81 -2.26 -1.08
C ALA A 29 8.06 -2.18 -1.98
N VAL A 30 8.10 -3.00 -3.02
CA VAL A 30 9.20 -3.02 -3.99
C VAL A 30 8.79 -2.44 -5.34
N ASP A 31 9.78 -1.99 -6.12
CA ASP A 31 9.52 -1.55 -7.50
C ASP A 31 9.08 -2.72 -8.37
N VAL A 32 7.88 -2.65 -8.92
CA VAL A 32 7.33 -3.68 -9.82
C VAL A 32 7.65 -3.40 -11.29
N GLY A 33 8.22 -2.23 -11.61
CA GLY A 33 8.54 -1.83 -12.97
C GLY A 33 7.37 -2.05 -13.92
N ASP A 34 7.64 -2.63 -15.08
CA ASP A 34 6.61 -2.92 -16.09
C ASP A 34 5.88 -4.25 -15.88
N GLN A 35 6.24 -5.01 -14.83
CA GLN A 35 5.58 -6.29 -14.50
C GLN A 35 4.39 -6.11 -13.55
N GLY A 36 4.14 -4.89 -13.05
CA GLY A 36 3.12 -4.62 -12.04
C GLY A 36 1.73 -5.13 -12.39
N GLU A 37 1.24 -4.85 -13.60
CA GLU A 37 -0.09 -5.30 -14.05
C GLU A 37 -0.18 -6.84 -14.19
N ALA A 38 0.89 -7.49 -14.64
CA ALA A 38 0.92 -8.94 -14.76
C ALA A 38 0.88 -9.61 -13.37
N ILE A 39 1.62 -9.06 -12.40
CA ILE A 39 1.58 -9.51 -11.00
C ILE A 39 0.18 -9.26 -10.42
N ALA A 40 -0.40 -8.08 -10.65
CA ALA A 40 -1.74 -7.73 -10.18
C ALA A 40 -2.79 -8.76 -10.63
N HIS A 41 -2.84 -9.07 -11.93
CA HIS A 41 -3.77 -10.06 -12.47
C HIS A 41 -3.54 -11.47 -11.93
N ALA A 42 -2.27 -11.89 -11.78
CA ALA A 42 -1.95 -13.21 -11.25
C ALA A 42 -2.39 -13.35 -9.78
N GLU A 43 -2.11 -12.35 -8.96
CA GLU A 43 -2.45 -12.34 -7.53
C GLU A 43 -3.97 -12.21 -7.29
N GLU A 44 -4.66 -11.40 -8.10
CA GLU A 44 -6.12 -11.29 -8.08
C GLU A 44 -6.79 -12.60 -8.51
N GLY A 45 -6.31 -13.22 -9.60
CA GLY A 45 -6.80 -14.53 -10.06
C GLY A 45 -6.56 -15.65 -9.05
N ALA A 46 -5.46 -15.57 -8.29
CA ALA A 46 -5.17 -16.46 -7.16
C ALA A 46 -6.00 -16.14 -5.90
N ARG A 47 -6.79 -15.05 -5.91
CA ARG A 47 -7.58 -14.54 -4.78
C ARG A 47 -6.74 -14.22 -3.55
N ARG A 48 -5.48 -13.80 -3.76
CA ARG A 48 -4.58 -13.32 -2.70
C ARG A 48 -4.75 -11.84 -2.39
N VAL A 49 -5.37 -11.10 -3.31
CA VAL A 49 -5.63 -9.67 -3.20
C VAL A 49 -6.93 -9.32 -3.93
N ASN A 50 -7.59 -8.26 -3.51
CA ASN A 50 -8.77 -7.71 -4.17
C ASN A 50 -8.48 -6.35 -4.80
N ALA A 51 -8.95 -6.14 -6.03
CA ALA A 51 -8.81 -4.90 -6.81
C ALA A 51 -7.39 -4.30 -6.78
N PRO A 52 -6.34 -5.08 -7.11
CA PRO A 52 -4.99 -4.56 -7.12
C PRO A 52 -4.77 -3.57 -8.27
N TYR A 53 -3.94 -2.55 -8.05
CA TYR A 53 -3.56 -1.58 -9.05
C TYR A 53 -2.15 -1.02 -8.80
N VAL A 54 -1.48 -0.65 -9.89
CA VAL A 54 -0.14 -0.04 -9.83
C VAL A 54 -0.26 1.46 -9.61
N ILE A 55 0.63 2.01 -8.78
CA ILE A 55 0.75 3.45 -8.54
C ILE A 55 2.20 3.92 -8.66
N ASP A 56 2.37 5.20 -8.96
CA ASP A 56 3.67 5.87 -8.86
C ASP A 56 4.03 6.16 -7.40
N ALA A 57 5.30 6.00 -7.08
CA ALA A 57 5.89 6.35 -5.79
C ALA A 57 7.31 6.91 -5.95
N THR A 58 7.73 7.65 -4.94
CA THR A 58 9.09 8.18 -4.80
C THR A 58 9.79 7.42 -3.67
N LEU A 59 10.99 6.88 -3.94
CA LEU A 59 11.78 6.25 -2.90
C LEU A 59 12.33 7.31 -1.93
N THR A 60 12.13 7.10 -0.64
CA THR A 60 12.66 7.94 0.45
C THR A 60 13.52 7.10 1.39
N PRO A 61 14.32 7.69 2.29
CA PRO A 61 15.10 6.93 3.27
C PRO A 61 14.25 6.00 4.15
N GLU A 62 12.97 6.34 4.37
CA GLU A 62 12.02 5.56 5.17
C GLU A 62 11.24 4.52 4.35
N GLY A 63 11.51 4.41 3.04
CA GLY A 63 10.80 3.52 2.10
C GLY A 63 10.05 4.29 1.00
N PRO A 64 9.28 3.60 0.15
CA PRO A 64 8.51 4.25 -0.90
C PRO A 64 7.37 5.11 -0.32
N ARG A 65 7.25 6.33 -0.83
CA ARG A 65 6.15 7.24 -0.56
C ARG A 65 5.25 7.32 -1.80
N PRO A 66 3.97 6.91 -1.72
CA PRO A 66 3.02 7.06 -2.82
C PRO A 66 2.96 8.50 -3.33
N ALA A 67 2.92 8.69 -4.65
CA ALA A 67 2.91 10.01 -5.27
C ALA A 67 1.58 10.75 -5.05
N HIS A 68 0.47 10.03 -5.03
CA HIS A 68 -0.87 10.61 -4.90
C HIS A 68 -1.40 10.54 -3.45
N ILE A 69 -2.04 11.63 -2.99
CA ILE A 69 -2.51 11.78 -1.60
C ILE A 69 -3.50 10.70 -1.18
N LYS A 70 -4.38 10.26 -2.10
CA LYS A 70 -5.33 9.14 -1.87
C LYS A 70 -4.61 7.90 -1.33
N ASP A 71 -3.49 7.55 -1.96
CA ASP A 71 -2.76 6.33 -1.62
C ASP A 71 -1.90 6.51 -0.37
N ARG A 72 -1.47 7.74 -0.06
CA ARG A 72 -0.87 8.08 1.24
C ARG A 72 -1.88 7.93 2.39
N VAL A 73 -3.13 8.39 2.21
CA VAL A 73 -4.20 8.16 3.20
C VAL A 73 -4.44 6.66 3.39
N ARG A 74 -4.56 5.91 2.28
CA ARG A 74 -4.77 4.46 2.31
C ARG A 74 -3.64 3.69 3.01
N ALA A 75 -2.39 4.12 2.82
CA ALA A 75 -1.24 3.54 3.51
C ALA A 75 -1.27 3.74 5.04
N LEU A 76 -1.91 4.83 5.51
CA LEU A 76 -2.01 5.10 6.94
C LEU A 76 -3.21 4.40 7.59
N GLY A 77 -4.36 4.40 6.91
CA GLY A 77 -5.61 3.84 7.40
C GLY A 77 -6.77 4.86 7.45
N PRO A 78 -7.89 4.50 8.06
CA PRO A 78 -9.12 5.29 8.01
C PRO A 78 -9.00 6.62 8.77
N THR A 79 -9.35 7.73 8.12
CA THR A 79 -9.30 9.09 8.72
C THR A 79 -10.40 9.33 9.75
N VAL A 80 -11.51 8.58 9.69
CA VAL A 80 -12.65 8.69 10.62
C VAL A 80 -12.54 7.74 11.83
N ARG A 81 -11.58 6.81 11.81
CA ARG A 81 -11.27 5.90 12.93
C ARG A 81 -9.75 5.82 13.15
N PRO A 82 -9.11 6.90 13.66
CA PRO A 82 -7.66 6.95 13.85
C PRO A 82 -7.12 5.82 14.74
N ASP A 83 -7.95 5.31 15.64
CA ASP A 83 -7.67 4.16 16.51
C ASP A 83 -7.46 2.84 15.75
N LEU A 84 -7.91 2.77 14.50
CA LEU A 84 -7.75 1.62 13.59
C LEU A 84 -6.67 1.85 12.51
N THR A 85 -5.89 2.93 12.61
CA THR A 85 -4.76 3.16 11.69
C THR A 85 -3.60 2.21 12.01
N LEU A 86 -2.61 2.14 11.12
CA LEU A 86 -1.38 1.37 11.38
C LEU A 86 -0.50 2.00 12.47
N LYS A 87 -0.71 3.29 12.78
CA LYS A 87 0.06 4.05 13.78
C LYS A 87 -0.87 4.79 14.76
N PRO A 88 -1.74 4.08 15.49
CA PRO A 88 -2.80 4.71 16.28
C PRO A 88 -2.28 5.48 17.51
N ALA A 89 -1.05 5.19 17.95
CA ALA A 89 -0.40 5.87 19.07
C ALA A 89 0.43 7.11 18.65
N ASP A 90 0.60 7.35 17.35
CA ASP A 90 1.39 8.49 16.85
C ASP A 90 0.45 9.64 16.44
N PRO A 91 0.35 10.72 17.25
CA PRO A 91 -0.53 11.84 16.96
C PRO A 91 -0.10 12.62 15.69
N ASN A 92 1.13 12.42 15.22
CA ASN A 92 1.66 13.10 14.03
C ASN A 92 1.57 12.24 12.76
N ALA A 93 1.05 11.01 12.82
CA ALA A 93 1.03 10.11 11.67
C ALA A 93 0.29 10.71 10.45
N GLY A 94 -0.72 11.55 10.69
CA GLY A 94 -1.43 12.27 9.62
C GLY A 94 -0.58 13.29 8.86
N SER A 95 0.49 13.83 9.47
CA SER A 95 1.40 14.77 8.80
C SER A 95 2.13 14.14 7.62
N TRP A 96 2.33 12.82 7.65
CA TRP A 96 2.92 12.08 6.54
C TRP A 96 2.03 12.09 5.29
N VAL A 97 0.73 12.38 5.40
CA VAL A 97 -0.18 12.41 4.23
C VAL A 97 0.00 13.64 3.36
N ILE A 98 0.44 14.77 3.91
CA ILE A 98 0.52 16.06 3.20
C ILE A 98 1.92 16.26 2.62
#